data_AF-A0A7S4N7H6-F1
#
_entry.id   AF-A0A7S4N7H6-F1
#
_cell.length_a   1.000
_cell.length_b   1.000
_cell.length_c   1.000
_cell.angle_alpha   90.00
_cell.angle_beta   90.00
_cell.angle_gamma   90.00
#
_symmetry.space_group_name_H-M   'P 1'
#
loop_
_entity.id
_entity.type
_entity.pdbx_description
1 polymer ?
#
loop_
_entity_poly.entity_id
_entity_poly.type
_entity_poly.pdbx_seq_one_letter_code
_entity_poly.pdbx_strand_id
1 'polypeptide(L)'
;MIDFACATSTIFFACSNLMYIILRVTGQRSSSLFDPDLWKELDPFFLKFQWERRMSNGAITGAAGLLSAVAWFLFCIPVINVAWILSHGGKRRVGMHVLIGALAVGGSIAELMARLMMVGVTNVSHWLAKDFNLDHWLGEETNDGTGWKVLEMGYLLSHGIILWIDAFEWLALCGVLVLIFYSVRTDEGRCAFGRKWSMLGLAIGILCLFDFVAEVLRLESWGTFMIVSIVISVINTLILMPIWLVMLGRQLPFARKEYENSETEAFFGNRDGHSNGDTIEVSNEEAAKVAIEGEMS
;
A
#
# COMPACT_ATOMS: atom_id res chain seq x y z
N MET A 1 13.23 13.53 14.58
CA MET A 1 12.50 14.10 13.43
C MET A 1 11.72 12.99 12.77
N ILE A 2 10.47 13.21 12.36
CA ILE A 2 9.67 12.19 11.64
C ILE A 2 9.98 12.32 10.15
N ASP A 3 10.18 11.20 9.46
CA ASP A 3 10.33 11.16 8.01
C ASP A 3 9.11 11.78 7.29
N PHE A 4 9.37 12.69 6.35
CA PHE A 4 8.32 13.45 5.66
C PHE A 4 7.39 12.56 4.84
N ALA A 5 7.92 11.52 4.17
CA ALA A 5 7.10 10.62 3.36
C ALA A 5 6.17 9.78 4.24
N CYS A 6 6.64 9.32 5.40
CA CYS A 6 5.80 8.63 6.38
C CYS A 6 4.66 9.53 6.90
N ALA A 7 4.98 10.77 7.29
CA ALA A 7 4.00 11.71 7.85
C ALA A 7 2.92 12.10 6.82
N THR A 8 3.34 12.41 5.59
CA THR A 8 2.42 12.74 4.50
C THR A 8 1.55 11.55 4.12
N SER A 9 2.14 10.37 3.87
CA SER A 9 1.38 9.14 3.59
C SER A 9 0.34 8.85 4.67
N THR A 10 0.70 9.02 5.95
CA THR A 10 -0.23 8.87 7.08
C THR A 10 -1.45 9.79 6.97
N ILE A 11 -1.23 11.07 6.68
CA ILE A 11 -2.32 12.06 6.55
C ILE A 11 -3.22 11.71 5.37
N PHE A 12 -2.64 11.41 4.20
CA PHE A 12 -3.42 11.07 3.01
C PHE A 12 -4.23 9.78 3.21
N PHE A 13 -3.66 8.74 3.82
CA PHE A 13 -4.40 7.53 4.16
C PHE A 13 -5.52 7.81 5.15
N ALA A 14 -5.27 8.55 6.24
CA ALA A 14 -6.29 8.85 7.23
C ALA A 14 -7.44 9.67 6.63
N CYS A 15 -7.13 10.71 5.84
CA CYS A 15 -8.14 11.53 5.18
C CYS A 15 -8.96 10.74 4.15
N SER A 16 -8.29 9.97 3.28
CA SER A 16 -8.96 9.14 2.28
C SER A 16 -9.89 8.11 2.93
N ASN A 17 -9.38 7.33 3.89
CA ASN A 17 -10.15 6.30 4.57
C ASN A 17 -11.33 6.89 5.35
N LEU A 18 -11.15 8.05 5.99
CA LEU A 18 -12.23 8.75 6.69
C LEU A 18 -13.35 9.13 5.72
N MET A 19 -13.01 9.67 4.54
CA MET A 19 -14.00 9.98 3.51
C MET A 19 -14.73 8.73 3.04
N TYR A 20 -14.01 7.64 2.77
CA TYR A 20 -14.62 6.36 2.39
C TYR A 20 -15.57 5.82 3.46
N ILE A 21 -15.19 5.89 4.73
CA ILE A 21 -16.03 5.44 5.84
C ILE A 21 -17.28 6.32 5.95
N ILE A 22 -17.15 7.64 5.83
CA ILE A 22 -18.31 8.55 5.80
C ILE A 22 -19.25 8.21 4.64
N LEU A 23 -18.71 7.95 3.44
CA LEU A 23 -19.51 7.56 2.28
C LEU A 23 -20.19 6.20 2.49
N ARG A 24 -19.50 5.21 3.05
CA ARG A 24 -20.07 3.89 3.35
C ARG A 24 -21.17 3.99 4.41
N VAL A 25 -20.94 4.75 5.48
CA VAL A 25 -21.92 4.93 6.57
C VAL A 25 -23.14 5.73 6.11
N THR A 26 -22.94 6.82 5.36
CA THR A 26 -24.07 7.60 4.81
C THR A 26 -24.86 6.78 3.78
N GLY A 27 -24.16 6.01 2.95
CA GLY A 27 -24.75 5.04 2.04
C GLY A 27 -25.56 3.96 2.76
N GLN A 28 -25.03 3.39 3.85
CA GLN A 28 -25.70 2.37 4.65
C GLN A 28 -26.89 2.93 5.44
N ARG A 29 -26.82 4.16 5.95
CA ARG A 29 -28.00 4.78 6.55
C ARG A 29 -29.14 4.91 5.54
N SER A 30 -28.78 5.23 4.30
CA SER A 30 -29.73 5.25 3.20
C SER A 30 -30.10 3.85 2.69
N SER A 31 -29.39 2.79 3.10
CA SER A 31 -29.80 1.40 2.85
C SER A 31 -30.93 0.92 3.76
N SER A 32 -31.33 1.68 4.78
CA SER A 32 -32.63 1.47 5.42
C SER A 32 -33.81 1.68 4.45
N LEU A 33 -33.56 2.39 3.34
CA LEU A 33 -34.46 2.53 2.19
C LEU A 33 -34.09 1.60 1.02
N PHE A 34 -33.06 0.76 1.17
CA PHE A 34 -32.69 -0.21 0.15
C PHE A 34 -33.59 -1.43 0.28
N ASP A 35 -34.49 -1.57 -0.69
CA ASP A 35 -35.30 -2.76 -0.84
C ASP A 35 -34.55 -3.76 -1.74
N PRO A 36 -34.06 -4.88 -1.17
CA PRO A 36 -33.28 -5.86 -1.93
C PRO A 36 -34.12 -6.56 -3.00
N ASP A 37 -35.44 -6.62 -2.85
CA ASP A 37 -36.32 -7.30 -3.79
C ASP A 37 -36.55 -6.40 -5.00
N LEU A 38 -36.82 -5.10 -4.80
CA LEU A 38 -36.92 -4.13 -5.91
C LEU A 38 -35.61 -4.01 -6.70
N TRP A 39 -34.45 -4.12 -6.02
CA TRP A 39 -33.16 -4.10 -6.71
C TRP A 39 -32.93 -5.37 -7.55
N LYS A 40 -33.30 -6.56 -7.04
CA LYS A 40 -33.21 -7.82 -7.78
C LYS A 40 -34.17 -7.87 -8.97
N GLU A 41 -35.36 -7.28 -8.81
CA GLU A 41 -36.34 -7.12 -9.89
C GLU A 41 -35.94 -6.03 -10.90
N LEU A 42 -34.88 -5.27 -10.58
CA LEU A 42 -34.37 -4.14 -11.36
C LEU A 42 -35.48 -3.12 -11.65
N ASP A 43 -36.26 -2.77 -10.63
CA ASP A 43 -37.33 -1.78 -10.76
C ASP A 43 -36.76 -0.43 -11.23
N PRO A 44 -37.24 0.13 -12.36
CA PRO A 44 -36.63 1.31 -12.96
C PRO A 44 -36.77 2.58 -12.11
N PHE A 45 -37.86 2.73 -11.33
CA PHE A 45 -38.03 3.88 -10.45
C PHE A 45 -37.02 3.84 -9.29
N PHE A 46 -36.86 2.67 -8.69
CA PHE A 46 -35.84 2.43 -7.68
C PHE A 46 -34.43 2.69 -8.22
N LEU A 47 -34.12 2.16 -9.41
CA LEU A 47 -32.81 2.36 -10.04
C LEU A 47 -32.53 3.84 -10.32
N LYS A 48 -33.50 4.59 -10.86
CA LYS A 48 -33.36 6.04 -11.12
C LYS A 48 -33.05 6.81 -9.85
N PHE A 49 -33.79 6.56 -8.76
CA PHE A 49 -33.53 7.15 -7.45
C PHE A 49 -32.12 6.81 -6.93
N GLN A 50 -31.68 5.56 -7.10
CA GLN A 50 -30.33 5.14 -6.71
C GLN A 50 -29.25 5.88 -7.50
N TRP A 51 -29.45 6.04 -8.82
CA TRP A 51 -28.52 6.76 -9.67
C TRP A 51 -28.40 8.23 -9.29
N GLU A 52 -29.51 8.94 -9.05
CA GLU A 52 -29.49 10.32 -8.57
C GLU A 52 -28.64 10.49 -7.31
N ARG A 53 -28.79 9.56 -6.36
CA ARG A 53 -27.99 9.54 -5.12
C ARG A 53 -26.51 9.21 -5.37
N ARG A 54 -26.17 8.32 -6.29
CA ARG A 54 -24.76 8.05 -6.66
C ARG A 54 -24.13 9.28 -7.29
N MET A 55 -24.87 9.97 -8.17
CA MET A 55 -24.40 11.18 -8.84
C MET A 55 -24.08 12.30 -7.84
N SER A 56 -24.89 12.48 -6.78
CA SER A 56 -24.60 13.49 -5.76
C SER A 56 -23.31 13.22 -4.98
N ASN A 57 -22.91 11.95 -4.84
CA ASN A 57 -21.73 11.53 -4.08
C ASN A 57 -20.49 11.27 -4.96
N GLY A 58 -20.62 11.38 -6.28
CA GLY A 58 -19.55 11.04 -7.23
C GLY A 58 -18.27 11.85 -7.01
N ALA A 59 -18.38 13.15 -6.75
CA ALA A 59 -17.24 14.02 -6.54
C ALA A 59 -16.42 13.64 -5.29
N ILE A 60 -17.11 13.34 -4.17
CA ILE A 60 -16.46 12.93 -2.91
C ILE A 60 -15.78 11.57 -3.10
N THR A 61 -16.44 10.65 -3.80
CA THR A 61 -15.89 9.32 -4.10
C THR A 61 -14.64 9.40 -4.97
N GLY A 62 -14.66 10.23 -6.01
CA GLY A 62 -13.50 10.47 -6.86
C GLY A 62 -12.33 11.13 -6.10
N ALA A 63 -12.62 12.13 -5.27
CA ALA A 63 -11.60 12.79 -4.46
C ALA A 63 -10.96 11.83 -3.43
N ALA A 64 -11.75 11.03 -2.73
CA ALA A 64 -11.25 10.02 -1.81
C ALA A 64 -10.33 9.02 -2.53
N GLY A 65 -10.75 8.54 -3.71
CA GLY A 65 -9.95 7.62 -4.53
C GLY A 65 -8.61 8.21 -4.95
N LEU A 66 -8.59 9.46 -5.41
CA LEU A 66 -7.33 10.12 -5.78
C LEU A 66 -6.40 10.32 -4.59
N LEU A 67 -6.94 10.73 -3.42
CA LEU A 67 -6.14 10.83 -2.19
C LEU A 67 -5.58 9.48 -1.76
N SER A 68 -6.35 8.41 -1.91
CA SER A 68 -5.91 7.03 -1.65
C SER A 68 -4.73 6.64 -2.54
N ALA A 69 -4.86 6.84 -3.86
CA ALA A 69 -3.79 6.52 -4.81
C ALA A 69 -2.50 7.29 -4.50
N VAL A 70 -2.60 8.58 -4.15
CA VAL A 70 -1.45 9.39 -3.72
C VAL A 70 -0.82 8.84 -2.43
N ALA A 71 -1.65 8.44 -1.46
CA ALA A 71 -1.17 7.85 -0.20
C ALA A 71 -0.30 6.61 -0.43
N TRP A 72 -0.74 5.76 -1.37
CA TRP A 72 -0.04 4.54 -1.80
C TRP A 72 1.31 4.82 -2.48
N PHE A 73 1.38 5.79 -3.39
CA PHE A 73 2.66 6.19 -3.96
C PHE A 73 3.63 6.74 -2.92
N LEU A 74 3.14 7.57 -2.00
CA LEU A 74 3.96 8.09 -0.90
C LEU A 74 4.40 6.98 0.06
N PHE A 75 3.59 5.94 0.24
CA PHE A 75 3.88 4.76 1.05
C PHE A 75 5.00 3.88 0.47
N CYS A 76 5.12 3.80 -0.86
CA CYS A 76 6.23 3.07 -1.48
C CYS A 76 7.59 3.56 -1.00
N ILE A 77 7.75 4.87 -0.82
CA ILE A 77 9.04 5.49 -0.45
C ILE A 77 9.60 4.92 0.86
N PRO A 78 8.89 4.98 2.01
CA PRO A 78 9.41 4.42 3.25
C PRO A 78 9.52 2.90 3.20
N VAL A 79 8.63 2.18 2.50
CA VAL A 79 8.73 0.72 2.36
C VAL A 79 10.00 0.30 1.61
N ILE A 80 10.34 0.97 0.50
CA ILE A 80 11.56 0.71 -0.25
C ILE A 80 12.79 1.04 0.60
N ASN A 81 12.77 2.13 1.36
CA ASN A 81 13.86 2.46 2.30
C ASN A 81 14.04 1.38 3.38
N VAL A 82 12.94 0.88 3.95
CA VAL A 82 12.98 -0.24 4.91
C VAL A 82 13.59 -1.48 4.26
N ALA A 83 13.14 -1.83 3.05
CA ALA A 83 13.66 -2.98 2.33
C ALA A 83 15.17 -2.84 2.01
N TRP A 84 15.61 -1.65 1.62
CA TRP A 84 17.02 -1.35 1.37
C TRP A 84 17.88 -1.52 2.62
N ILE A 85 17.46 -0.91 3.75
CA ILE A 85 18.20 -0.98 5.02
C ILE A 85 18.25 -2.43 5.52
N LEU A 86 17.13 -3.15 5.53
CA LEU A 86 17.08 -4.55 5.96
C LEU A 86 17.92 -5.47 5.06
N SER A 87 18.05 -5.14 3.77
CA SER A 87 18.93 -5.86 2.84
C SER A 87 20.43 -5.59 3.05
N HIS A 88 20.79 -4.69 3.97
CA HIS A 88 22.15 -4.20 4.16
C HIS A 88 22.76 -3.66 2.85
N GLY A 89 21.99 -2.86 2.12
CA GLY A 89 22.39 -2.34 0.81
C GLY A 89 22.53 -3.40 -0.27
N GLY A 90 21.67 -4.42 -0.24
CA GLY A 90 21.67 -5.52 -1.22
C GLY A 90 22.67 -6.65 -0.93
N LYS A 91 23.29 -6.69 0.25
CA LYS A 91 24.24 -7.76 0.62
C LYS A 91 23.54 -9.01 1.15
N ARG A 92 22.28 -8.91 1.59
CA ARG A 92 21.55 -9.99 2.26
C ARG A 92 20.14 -10.19 1.71
N ARG A 93 19.82 -11.45 1.38
CA ARG A 93 18.46 -11.91 0.99
C ARG A 93 17.80 -10.98 -0.04
N VAL A 94 18.54 -10.65 -1.09
CA VAL A 94 18.15 -9.65 -2.09
C VAL A 94 16.77 -9.95 -2.68
N GLY A 95 16.50 -11.21 -3.04
CA GLY A 95 15.21 -11.60 -3.64
C GLY A 95 13.99 -11.25 -2.78
N MET A 96 14.09 -11.41 -1.46
CA MET A 96 13.00 -11.05 -0.54
C MET A 96 12.77 -9.54 -0.49
N HIS A 97 13.83 -8.74 -0.44
CA HIS A 97 13.74 -7.28 -0.38
C HIS A 97 13.30 -6.67 -1.72
N VAL A 98 13.75 -7.25 -2.83
CA VAL A 98 13.24 -6.94 -4.17
C VAL A 98 11.76 -7.25 -4.27
N LEU A 99 11.30 -8.39 -3.72
CA LEU A 99 9.89 -8.73 -3.67
C LEU A 99 9.07 -7.75 -2.83
N ILE A 100 9.58 -7.28 -1.68
CA ILE A 100 8.92 -6.22 -0.88
C ILE A 100 8.73 -4.96 -1.73
N GLY A 101 9.79 -4.49 -2.40
CA GLY A 101 9.72 -3.32 -3.29
C GLY A 101 8.75 -3.53 -4.45
N ALA A 102 8.78 -4.70 -5.10
CA ALA A 102 7.91 -5.04 -6.21
C ALA A 102 6.43 -5.09 -5.79
N LEU A 103 6.12 -5.67 -4.63
CA LEU A 103 4.75 -5.69 -4.08
C LEU A 103 4.27 -4.30 -3.71
N ALA A 104 5.11 -3.46 -3.10
CA ALA A 104 4.75 -2.08 -2.77
C ALA A 104 4.43 -1.26 -4.03
N VAL A 105 5.30 -1.32 -5.05
CA VAL A 105 5.08 -0.62 -6.33
C VAL A 105 3.88 -1.20 -7.07
N GLY A 106 3.76 -2.53 -7.14
CA GLY A 106 2.65 -3.22 -7.78
C GLY A 106 1.31 -2.90 -7.15
N GLY A 107 1.23 -2.88 -5.81
CA GLY A 107 0.05 -2.47 -5.06
C GLY A 107 -0.35 -1.03 -5.36
N SER A 108 0.60 -0.10 -5.38
CA SER A 108 0.33 1.31 -5.71
C SER A 108 -0.13 1.53 -7.15
N ILE A 109 0.42 0.79 -8.11
CA ILE A 109 -0.04 0.82 -9.50
C ILE A 109 -1.45 0.24 -9.61
N ALA A 110 -1.72 -0.90 -8.95
CA ALA A 110 -3.03 -1.52 -8.94
C ALA A 110 -4.10 -0.58 -8.36
N GLU A 111 -3.80 0.07 -7.22
CA GLU A 111 -4.70 1.08 -6.64
C GLU A 111 -4.94 2.24 -7.60
N LEU A 112 -3.89 2.84 -8.19
CA LEU A 112 -4.05 3.92 -9.15
C LEU A 112 -4.94 3.49 -10.32
N MET A 113 -4.71 2.30 -10.87
CA MET A 113 -5.52 1.75 -11.97
C MET A 113 -6.96 1.56 -11.54
N ALA A 114 -7.22 0.96 -10.38
CA ALA A 114 -8.57 0.76 -9.85
C ALA A 114 -9.31 2.10 -9.69
N ARG A 115 -8.66 3.12 -9.13
CA ARG A 115 -9.25 4.45 -8.95
C ARG A 115 -9.50 5.17 -10.28
N LEU A 116 -8.59 5.10 -11.24
CA LEU A 116 -8.79 5.68 -12.58
C LEU A 116 -9.94 4.99 -13.33
N MET A 117 -10.01 3.65 -13.27
CA MET A 117 -11.10 2.88 -13.86
C MET A 117 -12.43 3.25 -13.19
N MET A 118 -12.46 3.38 -11.87
CA MET A 118 -13.65 3.76 -11.13
C MET A 118 -14.16 5.16 -11.52
N VAL A 119 -13.25 6.14 -11.66
CA VAL A 119 -13.59 7.48 -12.17
C VAL A 119 -14.13 7.41 -13.59
N GLY A 120 -13.50 6.64 -14.47
CA GLY A 120 -13.96 6.44 -15.86
C GLY A 120 -15.38 5.86 -15.92
N VAL A 121 -15.62 4.75 -15.20
CA VAL A 121 -16.93 4.09 -15.11
C VAL A 121 -17.98 5.06 -14.54
N THR A 122 -17.65 5.80 -13.49
CA THR A 122 -18.56 6.76 -12.86
C THR A 122 -18.93 7.90 -13.82
N ASN A 123 -17.95 8.46 -14.54
CA ASN A 123 -18.18 9.54 -15.48
C ASN A 123 -19.02 9.10 -16.67
N VAL A 124 -18.71 7.95 -17.27
CA VAL A 124 -19.49 7.39 -18.39
C VAL A 124 -20.91 7.05 -17.94
N SER A 125 -21.05 6.43 -16.77
CA SER A 125 -22.38 6.08 -16.25
C SER A 125 -23.21 7.32 -15.90
N HIS A 126 -22.57 8.37 -15.37
CA HIS A 126 -23.21 9.66 -15.12
C HIS A 126 -23.70 10.32 -16.42
N TRP A 127 -22.85 10.31 -17.46
CA TRP A 127 -23.20 10.82 -18.78
C TRP A 127 -24.40 10.06 -19.38
N LEU A 128 -24.37 8.73 -19.34
CA LEU A 128 -25.48 7.88 -19.82
C LEU A 128 -26.77 8.15 -19.02
N ALA A 129 -26.70 8.25 -17.70
CA ALA A 129 -27.86 8.50 -16.84
C ALA A 129 -28.53 9.86 -17.10
N LYS A 130 -27.75 10.86 -17.50
CA LYS A 130 -28.21 12.24 -17.65
C LYS A 130 -28.68 12.56 -19.07
N ASP A 131 -27.91 12.15 -20.08
CA ASP A 131 -28.08 12.66 -21.44
C ASP A 131 -28.85 11.68 -22.36
N PHE A 132 -29.02 10.41 -21.95
CA PHE A 132 -29.74 9.41 -22.74
C PHE A 132 -31.17 9.22 -22.24
N ASN A 133 -32.10 8.94 -23.16
CA ASN A 133 -33.48 8.61 -22.82
C ASN A 133 -33.59 7.17 -22.32
N LEU A 134 -33.33 6.97 -21.02
CA LEU A 134 -33.35 5.64 -20.39
C LEU A 134 -34.76 5.14 -20.03
N ASP A 135 -35.74 6.04 -19.97
CA ASP A 135 -37.13 5.73 -19.62
C ASP A 135 -37.87 5.08 -20.80
N HIS A 136 -37.56 5.48 -22.04
CA HIS A 136 -38.25 5.04 -23.27
C HIS A 136 -37.27 4.45 -24.30
N TRP A 137 -36.48 3.45 -23.92
CA TRP A 137 -35.40 2.96 -24.79
C TRP A 137 -35.94 2.20 -26.00
N LEU A 138 -36.98 1.37 -25.82
CA LEU A 138 -37.57 0.57 -26.92
C LEU A 138 -38.55 1.34 -27.82
N GLY A 139 -38.95 2.55 -27.44
CA GLY A 139 -39.86 3.40 -28.21
C GLY A 139 -40.55 4.45 -27.35
N GLU A 140 -40.94 5.58 -27.95
CA GLU A 140 -41.49 6.74 -27.23
C GLU A 140 -42.81 6.47 -26.48
N GLU A 141 -43.57 5.46 -26.88
CA GLU A 141 -44.89 5.17 -26.29
C GLU A 141 -44.83 4.28 -25.04
N THR A 142 -43.69 3.63 -24.76
CA THR A 142 -43.55 2.67 -23.66
C THR A 142 -42.49 3.13 -22.67
N ASN A 143 -42.90 3.44 -21.44
CA ASN A 143 -41.98 3.65 -20.31
C ASN A 143 -41.54 2.29 -19.75
N ASP A 144 -40.61 1.65 -20.45
CA ASP A 144 -40.13 0.30 -20.13
C ASP A 144 -39.01 0.31 -19.09
N GLY A 145 -38.31 1.43 -18.94
CA GLY A 145 -37.17 1.58 -18.06
C GLY A 145 -36.03 0.62 -18.36
N THR A 146 -36.02 -0.02 -19.53
CA THR A 146 -35.02 -1.02 -19.93
C THR A 146 -33.62 -0.41 -19.89
N GLY A 147 -33.51 0.89 -20.18
CA GLY A 147 -32.26 1.61 -20.12
C GLY A 147 -31.61 1.65 -18.76
N TRP A 148 -32.40 1.92 -17.72
CA TRP A 148 -31.90 1.90 -16.34
C TRP A 148 -31.41 0.51 -15.94
N LYS A 149 -32.10 -0.55 -16.37
CA LYS A 149 -31.71 -1.94 -16.11
C LYS A 149 -30.38 -2.27 -16.76
N VAL A 150 -30.22 -1.95 -18.06
CA VAL A 150 -28.98 -2.18 -18.80
C VAL A 150 -27.83 -1.38 -18.21
N LEU A 151 -28.05 -0.12 -17.86
CA LEU A 151 -27.06 0.74 -17.21
C LEU A 151 -26.61 0.14 -15.87
N GLU A 152 -27.54 -0.30 -15.02
CA GLU A 152 -27.22 -0.93 -13.73
C GLU A 152 -26.43 -2.22 -13.92
N MET A 153 -26.85 -3.11 -14.84
CA MET A 153 -26.12 -4.35 -15.12
C MET A 153 -24.68 -4.08 -15.58
N GLY A 154 -24.49 -3.12 -16.51
CA GLY A 154 -23.16 -2.74 -16.99
C GLY A 154 -22.28 -2.11 -15.90
N TYR A 155 -22.89 -1.30 -15.04
CA TYR A 155 -22.23 -0.71 -13.89
C TYR A 155 -21.77 -1.77 -12.89
N LEU A 156 -22.63 -2.74 -12.54
CA LEU A 156 -22.30 -3.84 -11.63
C LEU A 156 -21.20 -4.74 -12.19
N LEU A 157 -21.25 -5.07 -13.48
CA LEU A 157 -20.20 -5.85 -14.14
C LEU A 157 -18.85 -5.13 -14.06
N SER A 158 -18.84 -3.83 -14.35
CA SER A 158 -17.61 -3.01 -14.28
C SER A 158 -17.07 -2.94 -12.85
N HIS A 159 -17.94 -2.79 -11.85
CA HIS A 159 -17.57 -2.81 -10.44
C HIS A 159 -16.99 -4.15 -10.01
N GLY A 160 -17.56 -5.26 -10.48
CA GLY A 160 -17.05 -6.59 -10.19
C GLY A 160 -15.61 -6.78 -10.68
N ILE A 161 -15.28 -6.26 -11.87
CA ILE A 161 -13.90 -6.29 -12.41
C ILE A 161 -12.96 -5.41 -11.57
N ILE A 162 -13.37 -4.18 -11.26
CA ILE A 162 -12.57 -3.24 -10.45
C ILE A 162 -12.32 -3.81 -9.05
N LEU A 163 -13.30 -4.48 -8.45
CA LEU A 163 -13.19 -5.07 -7.12
C LEU A 163 -12.05 -6.07 -7.02
N TRP A 164 -11.79 -6.87 -8.06
CA TRP A 164 -10.64 -7.80 -8.04
C TRP A 164 -9.29 -7.08 -8.06
N ILE A 165 -9.20 -5.95 -8.77
CA ILE A 165 -8.00 -5.12 -8.81
C ILE A 165 -7.78 -4.45 -7.45
N ASP A 166 -8.85 -3.93 -6.84
CA ASP A 166 -8.85 -3.35 -5.48
C ASP A 166 -8.50 -4.42 -4.43
N ALA A 167 -9.01 -5.65 -4.57
CA ALA A 167 -8.70 -6.76 -3.67
C ALA A 167 -7.21 -7.15 -3.68
N PHE A 168 -6.53 -6.99 -4.82
CA PHE A 168 -5.09 -7.27 -4.94
C PHE A 168 -4.24 -6.34 -4.07
N GLU A 169 -4.69 -5.11 -3.81
CA GLU A 169 -4.03 -4.15 -2.91
C GLU A 169 -3.84 -4.74 -1.50
N TRP A 170 -4.90 -5.33 -0.95
CA TRP A 170 -4.86 -5.94 0.39
C TRP A 170 -3.88 -7.12 0.46
N LEU A 171 -3.82 -7.92 -0.60
CA LEU A 171 -2.84 -9.00 -0.72
C LEU A 171 -1.40 -8.46 -0.81
N ALA A 172 -1.19 -7.41 -1.60
CA ALA A 172 0.13 -6.77 -1.72
C ALA A 172 0.57 -6.19 -0.37
N LEU A 173 -0.32 -5.51 0.36
CA LEU A 173 -0.04 -4.97 1.69
C LEU A 173 0.30 -6.07 2.70
N CYS A 174 -0.49 -7.14 2.71
CA CYS A 174 -0.25 -8.32 3.55
C CYS A 174 1.15 -8.90 3.25
N GLY A 175 1.47 -9.11 1.97
CA GLY A 175 2.77 -9.62 1.54
C GLY A 175 3.92 -8.72 1.99
N VAL A 176 3.82 -7.40 1.78
CA VAL A 176 4.83 -6.43 2.25
C VAL A 176 5.07 -6.54 3.74
N LEU A 177 4.00 -6.53 4.55
CA LEU A 177 4.12 -6.51 6.01
C LEU A 177 4.63 -7.84 6.59
N VAL A 178 4.19 -8.98 6.05
CA VAL A 178 4.68 -10.31 6.43
C VAL A 178 6.16 -10.47 6.10
N LEU A 179 6.59 -10.02 4.91
CA LEU A 179 7.99 -10.10 4.50
C LEU A 179 8.88 -9.16 5.32
N ILE A 180 8.42 -7.95 5.64
CA ILE A 180 9.12 -7.05 6.57
C ILE A 180 9.26 -7.71 7.95
N PHE A 181 8.18 -8.30 8.48
CA PHE A 181 8.23 -9.00 9.75
C PHE A 181 9.25 -10.14 9.76
N TYR A 182 9.21 -10.99 8.74
CA TYR A 182 10.16 -12.09 8.60
C TYR A 182 11.60 -11.59 8.48
N SER A 183 11.83 -10.53 7.69
CA SER A 183 13.14 -9.91 7.52
C SER A 183 13.70 -9.43 8.87
N VAL A 184 12.93 -8.62 9.61
CA VAL A 184 13.29 -8.11 10.95
C VAL A 184 13.56 -9.26 11.93
N ARG A 185 12.74 -10.31 11.93
CA ARG A 185 12.91 -11.44 12.88
C ARG A 185 14.19 -12.21 12.64
N THR A 186 14.60 -12.33 11.37
CA THR A 186 15.82 -13.06 11.03
C THR A 186 17.09 -12.25 11.23
N ASP A 187 16.99 -10.96 11.57
CA ASP A 187 18.16 -10.11 11.71
C ASP A 187 18.84 -10.32 13.08
N GLU A 188 19.93 -11.09 13.10
CA GLU A 188 20.50 -11.70 14.31
C GLU A 188 21.43 -10.77 15.13
N GLY A 189 21.80 -9.58 14.66
CA GLY A 189 22.83 -8.78 15.34
C GLY A 189 22.69 -7.26 15.32
N ARG A 190 21.88 -6.69 14.41
CA ARG A 190 21.74 -5.23 14.26
C ARG A 190 20.29 -4.89 13.90
N CYS A 191 19.37 -5.14 14.83
CA CYS A 191 17.95 -4.83 14.62
C CYS A 191 17.74 -3.31 14.45
N ALA A 192 17.90 -2.81 13.22
CA ALA A 192 17.68 -1.40 12.88
C ALA A 192 16.22 -0.97 13.13
N PHE A 193 15.30 -1.95 13.18
CA PHE A 193 13.89 -1.75 13.45
C PHE A 193 13.43 -2.57 14.67
N GLY A 194 12.52 -1.98 15.45
CA GLY A 194 12.01 -2.59 16.67
C GLY A 194 11.08 -3.78 16.42
N ARG A 195 11.24 -4.87 17.18
CA ARG A 195 10.39 -6.08 17.10
C ARG A 195 8.91 -5.82 17.34
N LYS A 196 8.57 -4.87 18.24
CA LYS A 196 7.17 -4.52 18.52
C LYS A 196 6.49 -3.88 17.29
N TRP A 197 7.22 -3.06 16.54
CA TRP A 197 6.74 -2.43 15.32
C TRP A 197 6.50 -3.46 14.21
N SER A 198 7.42 -4.41 14.03
CA SER A 198 7.24 -5.46 13.03
C SER A 198 6.10 -6.43 13.39
N MET A 199 5.90 -6.73 14.68
CA MET A 199 4.73 -7.50 15.15
C MET A 199 3.40 -6.77 14.90
N LEU A 200 3.35 -5.45 15.10
CA LEU A 200 2.19 -4.65 14.73
C LEU A 200 1.93 -4.73 13.22
N GLY A 201 2.98 -4.65 12.40
CA GLY A 201 2.89 -4.85 10.96
C GLY A 201 2.32 -6.22 10.58
N LEU A 202 2.75 -7.29 11.25
CA LEU A 202 2.20 -8.63 11.03
C LEU A 202 0.70 -8.69 11.37
N ALA A 203 0.28 -8.08 12.47
CA ALA A 203 -1.13 -8.02 12.85
C ALA A 203 -1.97 -7.28 11.80
N ILE A 204 -1.49 -6.14 11.30
CA ILE A 204 -2.09 -5.40 10.17
C ILE A 204 -2.16 -6.30 8.93
N GLY A 205 -1.08 -7.00 8.58
CA GLY A 205 -1.05 -7.90 7.43
C GLY A 205 -2.08 -9.03 7.51
N ILE A 206 -2.27 -9.63 8.69
CA ILE A 206 -3.31 -10.63 8.93
C ILE A 206 -4.71 -10.02 8.76
N LEU A 207 -4.95 -8.81 9.26
CA LEU A 207 -6.22 -8.10 9.03
C LEU A 207 -6.45 -7.80 7.56
N CYS A 208 -5.42 -7.42 6.79
CA CYS A 208 -5.51 -7.24 5.34
C CYS A 208 -5.91 -8.54 4.63
N LEU A 209 -5.45 -9.70 5.10
CA LEU A 209 -5.89 -10.98 4.57
C LEU A 209 -7.38 -11.23 4.84
N PHE A 210 -7.87 -10.86 6.03
CA PHE A 210 -9.31 -10.92 6.33
C PHE A 210 -10.13 -9.92 5.51
N ASP A 211 -9.62 -8.71 5.28
CA ASP A 211 -10.25 -7.74 4.37
C ASP A 211 -10.36 -8.32 2.96
N PHE A 212 -9.29 -8.91 2.42
CA PHE A 212 -9.32 -9.59 1.12
C PHE A 212 -10.38 -10.69 1.05
N VAL A 213 -10.42 -11.58 2.06
CA VAL A 213 -11.42 -12.65 2.11
C VAL A 213 -12.84 -12.09 2.21
N ALA A 214 -13.06 -11.04 3.00
CA ALA A 214 -14.36 -10.38 3.12
C ALA A 214 -14.79 -9.71 1.81
N GLU A 215 -13.87 -9.12 1.05
CA GLU A 215 -14.14 -8.56 -0.27
C GLU A 215 -14.57 -9.65 -1.26
N VAL A 216 -13.88 -10.79 -1.30
CA VAL A 216 -14.25 -11.93 -2.16
C VAL A 216 -15.61 -12.52 -1.77
N LEU A 217 -15.83 -12.74 -0.47
CA LEU A 217 -17.10 -13.30 0.04
C LEU A 217 -18.28 -12.35 -0.08
N ARG A 218 -18.06 -11.07 -0.36
CA ARG A 218 -19.13 -10.11 -0.63
C ARG A 218 -19.97 -10.49 -1.86
N LEU A 219 -19.42 -11.30 -2.77
CA LEU A 219 -20.15 -11.87 -3.91
C LEU A 219 -21.21 -12.89 -3.48
N GLU A 220 -21.06 -13.54 -2.32
CA GLU A 220 -22.02 -14.50 -1.78
C GLU A 220 -23.08 -13.81 -0.92
N SER A 221 -22.65 -13.02 0.07
CA SER A 221 -23.57 -12.28 0.97
C SER A 221 -23.11 -10.83 1.14
N TRP A 222 -23.60 -9.98 0.25
CA TRP A 222 -23.20 -8.57 0.20
C TRP A 222 -23.38 -7.84 1.54
N GLY A 223 -24.52 -8.02 2.21
CA GLY A 223 -24.85 -7.31 3.45
C GLY A 223 -23.95 -7.70 4.63
N THR A 224 -23.77 -9.00 4.88
CA THR A 224 -22.99 -9.48 6.03
C THR A 224 -21.51 -9.12 5.89
N PHE A 225 -20.92 -9.42 4.73
CA PHE A 225 -19.49 -9.18 4.51
C PHE A 225 -19.17 -7.70 4.32
N MET A 226 -20.13 -6.86 3.92
CA MET A 226 -19.97 -5.40 3.94
C MET A 226 -19.76 -4.87 5.36
N ILE A 227 -20.57 -5.30 6.34
CA ILE A 227 -20.43 -4.85 7.73
C ILE A 227 -19.09 -5.30 8.31
N VAL A 228 -18.73 -6.58 8.09
CA VAL A 228 -17.45 -7.13 8.54
C VAL A 228 -16.27 -6.35 7.96
N SER A 229 -16.27 -6.11 6.64
CA SER A 229 -15.23 -5.33 5.97
C SER A 229 -15.16 -3.90 6.51
N ILE A 230 -16.28 -3.22 6.74
CA ILE A 230 -16.27 -1.86 7.32
C ILE A 230 -15.57 -1.86 8.69
N VAL A 231 -15.89 -2.82 9.56
CA VAL A 231 -15.29 -2.89 10.90
C VAL A 231 -13.79 -3.15 10.83
N ILE A 232 -13.37 -4.13 10.01
CA ILE A 232 -11.95 -4.47 9.85
C ILE A 232 -11.21 -3.28 9.25
N SER A 233 -11.73 -2.67 8.18
CA SER A 233 -11.14 -1.49 7.54
C SER A 233 -11.00 -0.32 8.51
N VAL A 234 -12.00 -0.02 9.35
CA VAL A 234 -11.91 1.06 10.36
C VAL A 234 -10.74 0.79 11.33
N ILE A 235 -10.64 -0.42 11.86
CA ILE A 235 -9.57 -0.78 12.79
C ILE A 235 -8.22 -0.71 12.09
N ASN A 236 -8.13 -1.30 10.91
CA ASN A 236 -6.89 -1.49 10.19
C ASN A 236 -6.36 -0.16 9.62
N THR A 237 -7.17 0.58 8.89
CA THR A 237 -6.73 1.75 8.10
C THR A 237 -6.79 3.08 8.84
N LEU A 238 -7.72 3.27 9.79
CA LEU A 238 -7.78 4.52 10.56
C LEU A 238 -6.94 4.50 11.83
N ILE A 239 -6.71 3.32 12.43
CA ILE A 239 -6.05 3.23 13.73
C ILE A 239 -4.68 2.58 13.57
N LEU A 240 -4.63 1.31 13.17
CA LEU A 240 -3.39 0.55 13.21
C LEU A 240 -2.34 1.03 12.20
N MET A 241 -2.74 1.25 10.94
CA MET A 241 -1.83 1.63 9.86
C MET A 241 -1.23 3.04 10.09
N PRO A 242 -1.98 4.08 10.48
CA PRO A 242 -1.41 5.38 10.87
C PRO A 242 -0.42 5.29 12.04
N ILE A 243 -0.75 4.50 13.08
CA ILE A 243 0.17 4.28 14.21
C ILE A 243 1.47 3.60 13.71
N TRP A 244 1.34 2.58 12.86
CA TRP A 244 2.47 1.87 12.28
C TRP A 244 3.37 2.79 11.44
N LEU A 245 2.79 3.68 10.62
CA LEU A 245 3.53 4.65 9.81
C LEU A 245 4.22 5.72 10.66
N VAL A 246 3.58 6.24 11.70
CA VAL A 246 4.22 7.21 12.60
C VAL A 246 5.39 6.54 13.35
N MET A 247 5.23 5.29 13.78
CA MET A 247 6.31 4.52 14.40
C MET A 247 7.46 4.27 13.41
N LEU A 248 7.16 3.96 12.15
CA LEU A 248 8.15 3.80 11.10
C LEU A 248 8.89 5.12 10.83
N GLY A 249 8.16 6.22 10.66
CA GLY A 249 8.72 7.54 10.40
C GLY A 249 9.64 8.05 11.51
N ARG A 250 9.47 7.56 12.75
CA ARG A 250 10.41 7.82 13.85
C ARG A 250 11.65 6.93 13.80
N GLN A 251 11.52 5.66 13.41
CA GLN A 251 12.63 4.70 13.38
C GLN A 251 13.53 4.88 12.15
N LEU A 252 12.95 5.25 11.00
CA LEU A 252 13.64 5.28 9.71
C LEU A 252 14.89 6.18 9.70
N PRO A 253 14.88 7.42 10.25
CA PRO A 253 16.06 8.26 10.28
C PRO A 253 17.19 7.70 11.15
N PHE A 254 16.86 7.02 12.26
CA PHE A 254 17.87 6.39 13.13
C PHE A 254 18.48 5.17 12.44
N ALA A 255 17.65 4.31 11.86
CA ALA A 255 18.07 3.15 11.11
C ALA A 255 18.99 3.52 9.93
N ARG A 256 18.66 4.60 9.21
CA ARG A 256 19.50 5.11 8.11
C ARG A 256 20.88 5.58 8.62
N LYS A 257 20.91 6.37 9.70
CA LYS A 257 22.17 6.88 10.27
C LYS A 257 23.06 5.73 10.78
N GLU A 258 22.48 4.74 11.43
CA GLU A 258 23.21 3.56 11.91
C GLU A 258 23.79 2.75 10.74
N TYR A 259 23.02 2.58 9.66
CA TYR A 259 23.48 1.95 8.44
C TYR A 259 24.68 2.70 7.82
N GLU A 260 24.56 4.02 7.61
CA GLU A 260 25.63 4.88 7.03
C GLU A 260 26.91 4.84 7.87
N ASN A 261 26.79 4.89 9.20
CA ASN A 261 27.94 4.77 10.11
C ASN A 261 28.62 3.41 9.97
N SER A 262 27.84 2.33 9.93
CA SER A 262 28.39 0.97 9.81
C SER A 262 29.09 0.72 8.48
N GLU A 263 28.62 1.34 7.40
CA GLU A 263 29.25 1.29 6.09
C GLU A 263 30.56 2.09 6.08
N THR A 264 30.56 3.25 6.74
CA THR A 264 31.76 4.09 6.91
C THR A 264 32.83 3.36 7.72
N GLU A 265 32.48 2.75 8.84
CA GLU A 265 33.38 1.94 9.66
C GLU A 265 33.94 0.74 8.89
N ALA A 266 33.10 0.04 8.11
CA ALA A 266 33.56 -1.07 7.27
C ALA A 266 34.56 -0.61 6.19
N PHE A 267 34.37 0.60 5.65
CA PHE A 267 35.27 1.17 4.64
C PHE A 267 36.64 1.56 5.23
N PHE A 268 36.65 2.25 6.39
CA PHE A 268 37.90 2.68 7.02
C PHE A 268 38.62 1.56 7.77
N GLY A 269 37.91 0.66 8.44
CA GLY A 269 38.51 -0.49 9.13
C GLY A 269 39.25 -1.42 8.17
N ASN A 270 38.81 -1.50 6.91
CA ASN A 270 39.51 -2.27 5.88
C ASN A 270 40.80 -1.59 5.37
N ARG A 271 40.94 -0.26 5.55
CA ARG A 271 42.14 0.50 5.17
C ARG A 271 43.26 0.33 6.19
N ASP A 272 42.94 0.40 7.47
CA ASP A 272 43.95 0.32 8.54
C ASP A 272 44.53 -1.10 8.68
N GLY A 273 43.75 -2.12 8.32
CA GLY A 273 44.21 -3.52 8.26
C GLY A 273 45.26 -3.81 7.17
N HIS A 274 45.42 -2.95 6.16
CA HIS A 274 46.40 -3.14 5.09
C HIS A 274 47.73 -2.39 5.31
N SER A 275 47.79 -1.49 6.30
CA SER A 275 49.00 -0.69 6.57
C SER A 275 50.05 -1.39 7.44
N ASN A 276 49.76 -2.57 8.00
CA ASN A 276 50.68 -3.29 8.89
C ASN A 276 51.42 -4.47 8.23
N GLY A 277 51.24 -4.71 6.92
CA GLY A 277 51.88 -5.81 6.18
C GLY A 277 53.16 -5.43 5.43
N ASP A 278 53.30 -4.17 5.04
CA ASP A 278 54.48 -3.68 4.29
C ASP A 278 55.34 -2.75 5.16
N THR A 279 55.54 -3.11 6.44
CA THR A 279 56.85 -2.79 7.03
C THR A 279 57.81 -3.73 6.35
N ILE A 280 58.27 -3.29 5.18
CA ILE A 280 59.37 -3.89 4.43
C ILE A 280 60.42 -4.23 5.49
N GLU A 281 60.65 -5.53 5.71
CA GLU A 281 61.95 -6.01 6.14
C GLU A 281 62.92 -5.53 5.05
N VAL A 282 63.31 -4.25 5.12
CA VAL A 282 64.52 -3.75 4.49
C VAL A 282 65.60 -4.39 5.31
N SER A 283 65.85 -5.65 4.97
CA SER A 283 67.12 -6.34 5.02
C SER A 283 68.11 -5.69 5.98
N ASN A 284 68.07 -6.16 7.23
CA ASN A 284 69.26 -6.19 8.09
C ASN A 284 70.48 -6.85 7.40
N GLU A 285 70.31 -7.44 6.21
CA GLU A 285 71.37 -7.91 5.32
C GLU A 285 72.22 -6.78 4.71
N GLU A 286 71.67 -5.57 4.52
CA GLU A 286 72.44 -4.41 4.00
C GLU A 286 73.15 -3.66 5.13
N ALA A 287 72.55 -3.59 6.32
CA ALA A 287 73.20 -3.08 7.53
C ALA A 287 74.36 -3.98 8.02
N ALA A 288 74.25 -5.29 7.82
CA ALA A 288 75.34 -6.24 8.14
C ALA A 288 76.52 -6.15 7.15
N LYS A 289 76.30 -5.78 5.88
CA LYS A 289 77.38 -5.56 4.91
C LYS A 289 78.20 -4.30 5.19
N VAL A 290 77.57 -3.22 5.64
CA VAL A 290 78.28 -1.96 5.95
C VAL A 290 79.16 -2.08 7.21
N ALA A 291 78.81 -2.94 8.17
CA ALA A 291 79.63 -3.15 9.37
C ALA A 291 80.92 -3.94 9.10
N ILE A 292 80.97 -4.77 8.05
CA ILE A 292 82.14 -5.60 7.73
C ILE A 292 83.17 -4.83 6.89
N GLU A 293 82.76 -3.81 6.12
CA GLU A 293 83.68 -3.00 5.31
C GLU A 293 84.37 -1.86 6.10
N GLY A 294 83.94 -1.57 7.33
CA GLY A 294 84.50 -0.51 8.17
C GLY A 294 85.73 -0.91 9.03
N GLU A 295 86.09 -2.19 9.11
CA GLU A 295 87.25 -2.67 9.91
C GLU A 295 88.50 -2.97 9.07
N MET A 296 88.47 -2.69 7.76
CA MET A 296 89.61 -2.92 6.84
C MET A 296 90.24 -1.64 6.26
N SER A 297 90.01 -0.47 6.86
CA SER A 297 90.73 0.79 6.53
C SER A 297 91.53 1.34 7.70
#